data_AF-A0A176U488-F1
#
_entry.id   AF-A0A176U488-F1
#
_cell.length_a   1.000
_cell.length_b   1.000
_cell.length_c   1.000
_cell.angle_alpha   90.00
_cell.angle_beta   90.00
_cell.angle_gamma   90.00
#
_symmetry.space_group_name_H-M   'P 1'
#
loop_
_entity.id
_entity.type
_entity.pdbx_description
1 polymer ?
#
loop_
_entity_poly.entity_id
_entity_poly.type
_entity_poly.pdbx_seq_one_letter_code
_entity_poly.pdbx_strand_id
1 'polypeptide(L)' 'ELMKEEIEEELKKNHEQGIEQGRINQLIDLVMQNLLPIETAAQCAKMTLDEFKVAMEKKEN' A
#
# COMPACT_ATOMS: atom_id res chain seq x y z
N GLU A 1 23.98 -22.80 4.91
CA GLU A 1 22.55 -22.83 5.25
C GLU A 1 21.97 -21.44 5.51
N LEU A 2 22.70 -20.53 6.17
CA LEU A 2 22.32 -19.10 6.36
C LEU A 2 21.78 -18.37 5.11
N MET A 3 22.39 -18.56 3.95
CA MET A 3 22.03 -17.86 2.72
C MET A 3 20.62 -18.20 2.20
N LYS A 4 20.07 -19.38 2.54
CA LYS A 4 18.70 -19.75 2.15
C LYS A 4 17.65 -19.10 3.05
N GLU A 5 17.92 -19.04 4.35
CA GLU A 5 17.01 -18.43 5.33
C GLU A 5 16.87 -16.92 5.08
N GLU A 6 17.98 -16.21 4.81
CA GLU A 6 17.93 -14.77 4.49
C GLU A 6 17.10 -14.48 3.22
N ILE A 7 17.24 -15.29 2.17
CA ILE A 7 16.45 -15.14 0.93
C ILE A 7 14.97 -15.40 1.19
N GLU A 8 14.64 -16.39 2.02
CA GLU A 8 13.25 -16.73 2.34
C GLU A 8 12.57 -15.64 3.17
N GLU A 9 13.29 -15.04 4.13
CA GLU A 9 12.82 -13.87 4.88
C GLU A 9 12.63 -12.63 3.99
N GLU A 10 13.58 -12.34 3.11
CA GLU A 10 13.48 -11.24 2.14
C GLU A 10 12.29 -11.43 1.18
N LEU A 11 12.08 -12.64 0.67
CA LEU A 11 10.94 -12.95 -0.20
C LEU A 11 9.61 -12.76 0.52
N LYS A 12 9.52 -13.18 1.77
CA LYS A 12 8.32 -13.02 2.59
C LYS A 12 8.02 -11.54 2.85
N LYS A 13 9.03 -10.75 3.23
CA LYS A 13 8.90 -9.29 3.41
C LYS A 13 8.45 -8.61 2.12
N ASN A 14 9.09 -8.92 0.99
CA ASN A 14 8.70 -8.38 -0.31
C ASN A 14 7.26 -8.76 -0.70
N HIS A 15 6.85 -10.00 -0.40
CA HIS A 15 5.49 -10.44 -0.64
C HIS A 15 4.47 -9.66 0.21
N GLU A 16 4.72 -9.52 1.51
CA GLU A 16 3.85 -8.77 2.42
C GLU A 16 3.75 -7.30 2.01
N GLN A 17 4.88 -6.66 1.67
CA GLN A 17 4.92 -5.29 1.15
C GLN A 17 4.16 -5.14 -0.18
N GLY A 18 4.28 -6.12 -1.08
CA GLY A 18 3.55 -6.13 -2.35
C GLY A 18 2.04 -6.24 -2.17
N ILE A 19 1.57 -7.08 -1.24
CA ILE A 19 0.14 -7.21 -0.89
C ILE A 19 -0.38 -5.92 -0.26
N GLU A 20 0.38 -5.32 0.66
CA GLU A 20 -0.01 -4.07 1.31
C GLU A 20 -0.08 -2.91 0.31
N GLN A 21 0.91 -2.80 -0.59
CA GLN A 21 0.90 -1.81 -1.66
C GLN A 21 -0.26 -2.02 -2.63
N GLY A 22 -0.57 -3.27 -3.00
CA GLY A 22 -1.73 -3.61 -3.82
C GLY A 22 -3.05 -3.15 -3.19
N ARG A 23 -3.18 -3.31 -1.87
CA ARG A 23 -4.35 -2.85 -1.11
C ARG A 23 -4.44 -1.31 -1.09
N ILE A 24 -3.33 -0.62 -0.87
CA ILE A 24 -3.29 0.86 -0.92
C ILE A 24 -3.68 1.34 -2.32
N ASN A 25 -3.16 0.71 -3.38
CA ASN A 25 -3.46 1.08 -4.76
C ASN A 25 -4.96 0.94 -5.08
N GLN A 26 -5.62 -0.12 -4.58
CA GLN A 26 -7.08 -0.29 -4.73
C GLN A 26 -7.85 0.81 -4.00
N LEU A 27 -7.45 1.15 -2.78
CA LEU A 27 -8.07 2.26 -2.03
C LEU A 27 -7.90 3.58 -2.80
N ILE A 28 -6.74 3.82 -3.40
CA ILE A 28 -6.50 5.00 -4.24
C ILE A 28 -7.43 4.99 -5.46
N ASP A 29 -7.60 3.87 -6.16
CA ASP A 29 -8.53 3.77 -7.30
C ASP A 29 -9.97 4.10 -6.91
N LEU A 30 -10.41 3.61 -5.75
CA LEU A 30 -11.75 3.91 -5.24
C LEU A 30 -11.93 5.39 -4.93
N VAL A 31 -10.91 6.05 -4.36
CA VAL A 31 -10.94 7.49 -4.09
C VAL A 31 -10.96 8.30 -5.38
N MET A 32 -10.10 7.98 -6.35
CA MET A 32 -10.04 8.66 -7.64
C MET A 32 -11.35 8.52 -8.44
N GLN A 33 -12.02 7.38 -8.32
CA GLN A 33 -13.34 7.14 -8.92
C GLN A 33 -14.49 7.80 -8.12
N ASN A 34 -14.19 8.53 -7.04
CA ASN A 34 -15.16 9.11 -6.11
C ASN A 34 -16.13 8.06 -5.49
N LEU A 35 -15.70 6.79 -5.43
CA LEU A 35 -16.46 5.68 -4.84
C LEU A 35 -16.21 5.54 -3.33
N LEU A 36 -15.10 6.08 -2.83
CA LEU A 36 -14.72 6.04 -1.43
C LEU A 36 -14.17 7.41 -1.00
N PRO A 37 -14.62 7.97 0.15
CA PRO A 37 -14.02 9.19 0.67
C PRO A 37 -12.55 8.99 1.01
N ILE A 38 -11.71 9.99 0.70
CA ILE A 38 -10.27 9.95 0.97
C ILE A 38 -9.94 9.71 2.45
N GLU A 39 -10.75 10.26 3.37
CA GLU A 39 -10.57 10.06 4.82
C GLU A 39 -10.80 8.60 5.23
N THR A 40 -11.82 7.96 4.66
CA THR A 40 -12.12 6.55 4.90
C THR A 40 -11.03 5.66 4.32
N ALA A 41 -10.54 5.97 3.13
CA ALA A 41 -9.46 5.25 2.49
C ALA A 41 -8.15 5.31 3.31
N ALA A 42 -7.80 6.49 3.82
CA ALA A 42 -6.64 6.67 4.70
C ALA A 42 -6.77 5.84 5.98
N GLN A 43 -7.95 5.86 6.62
CA GLN A 43 -8.21 5.03 7.80
C GLN A 43 -8.13 3.53 7.48
N CYS A 44 -8.67 3.07 6.34
CA CYS A 44 -8.57 1.68 5.90
C CYS A 44 -7.12 1.26 5.61
N ALA A 45 -6.31 2.17 5.08
CA ALA A 45 -4.87 1.97 4.90
C ALA A 45 -4.08 2.02 6.22
N LYS A 46 -4.71 2.40 7.34
CA LYS A 46 -4.06 2.69 8.63
C LYS A 46 -3.01 3.81 8.53
N MET A 47 -3.27 4.79 7.67
CA MET A 47 -2.39 5.93 7.40
C MET A 47 -3.12 7.24 7.73
N THR A 48 -2.36 8.30 7.92
CA THR A 48 -2.92 9.65 7.97
C THR A 48 -3.39 10.11 6.60
N LEU A 49 -4.26 11.12 6.57
CA LEU A 49 -4.73 11.73 5.32
C LEU A 49 -3.60 12.24 4.44
N ASP A 50 -2.57 12.86 5.04
CA ASP A 50 -1.42 13.40 4.30
C ASP A 50 -0.57 12.28 3.71
N GLU A 51 -0.28 11.22 4.46
CA GLU A 51 0.44 10.05 3.93
C GLU A 51 -0.31 9.37 2.79
N PHE A 52 -1.65 9.29 2.90
CA PHE A 52 -2.47 8.72 1.84
C PHE A 52 -2.46 9.58 0.58
N LYS A 53 -2.51 10.91 0.69
CA LYS A 53 -2.37 11.84 -0.46
C LYS A 53 -1.04 11.67 -1.16
N VAL A 54 0.07 11.57 -0.41
CA VAL A 54 1.39 11.31 -0.99
C VAL A 54 1.42 9.97 -1.74
N ALA A 55 0.75 8.94 -1.21
CA ALA A 55 0.63 7.65 -1.90
C ALA A 55 -0.19 7.76 -3.21
N MET A 56 -1.23 8.60 -3.24
CA MET A 56 -1.98 8.91 -4.46
C MET A 56 -1.09 9.59 -5.51
N GLU A 57 -0.37 10.65 -5.12
CA GLU A 57 0.54 11.39 -6.01
C GLU A 57 1.65 10.49 -6.58
N LYS A 58 2.16 9.54 -5.78
CA LYS A 58 3.14 8.54 -6.22
C LYS A 58 2.60 7.55 -7.25
N LYS A 59 1.29 7.27 -7.23
CA LYS A 59 0.64 6.35 -8.17
C LYS A 59 0.34 7.00 -9.52
N GLU A 60 0.13 8.31 -9.54
CA GLU A 60 -0.15 9.07 -10.77
C GLU A 60 1.10 9.32 -11.63
N ASN A 61 2.31 9.18 -11.07
CA ASN A 61 3.60 9.28 -11.79
C ASN A 61 4.05 7.92 -12.35
#